data_AF-A0A2S6TMJ8-F1
#
_entry.id   AF-A0A2S6TMJ8-F1
#
_cell.length_a   1.000
_cell.length_b   1.000
_cell.length_c   1.000
_cell.angle_alpha   90.00
_cell.angle_beta   90.00
_cell.angle_gamma   90.00
#
_symmetry.space_group_name_H-M   'P 1'
#
loop_
_entity.id
_entity.type
_entity.pdbx_description
1 polymer ?
#
loop_
_entity_poly.entity_id
_entity_poly.type
_entity_poly.pdbx_seq_one_letter_code
_entity_poly.pdbx_strand_id
1 'polypeptide(L)'
;GNATNTAENALETMVWMRAREYRSLRLVTAAYHMPRSLLEFRHAMPAVTLVPHPVFPENVKQDRWWAWPGTGSLMASEYNKFLFAWSRYWAGRIFDKTGPGAGPQSPPEKS
;
A
#
# COMPACT_ATOMS: atom_id res chain seq x y z
N GLY A 1 -6.83 -6.92 17.93
CA GLY A 1 -5.89 -7.24 16.84
C GLY A 1 -4.66 -6.40 17.03
N ASN A 2 -3.48 -7.00 17.12
CA ASN A 2 -2.22 -6.29 17.26
C ASN A 2 -1.75 -5.89 15.84
N ALA A 3 -1.58 -4.61 15.57
CA ALA A 3 -1.17 -4.12 14.25
C ALA A 3 0.35 -4.18 14.09
N THR A 4 0.92 -5.37 13.86
CA THR A 4 2.36 -5.57 13.70
C THR A 4 2.89 -5.05 12.36
N ASN A 5 2.08 -5.06 11.29
CA ASN A 5 2.50 -4.60 9.96
C ASN A 5 1.29 -4.20 9.09
N THR A 6 1.40 -3.10 8.35
CA THR A 6 0.32 -2.63 7.45
C THR A 6 0.07 -3.58 6.27
N ALA A 7 1.10 -4.31 5.81
CA ALA A 7 0.96 -5.34 4.78
C ALA A 7 0.14 -6.54 5.27
N GLU A 8 0.42 -7.01 6.49
CA GLU A 8 -0.33 -8.10 7.13
C GLU A 8 -1.79 -7.69 7.36
N ASN A 9 -2.01 -6.47 7.89
CA ASN A 9 -3.35 -5.92 8.04
C ASN A 9 -4.13 -5.90 6.71
N ALA A 10 -3.46 -5.58 5.60
CA ALA A 10 -4.09 -5.57 4.28
C ALA A 10 -4.50 -7.00 3.84
N LEU A 11 -3.65 -7.99 4.07
CA LEU A 11 -3.92 -9.40 3.75
C LEU A 11 -5.07 -9.97 4.60
N GLU A 12 -5.04 -9.75 5.91
CA GLU A 12 -6.12 -10.17 6.81
C GLU A 12 -7.45 -9.51 6.44
N THR A 13 -7.42 -8.21 6.14
CA THR A 13 -8.61 -7.48 5.70
C THR A 13 -9.13 -8.00 4.37
N MET A 14 -8.26 -8.35 3.42
CA MET A 14 -8.67 -8.97 2.15
C MET A 14 -9.45 -10.26 2.38
N VAL A 15 -8.97 -11.14 3.26
CA VAL A 15 -9.65 -12.40 3.59
C VAL A 15 -11.03 -12.13 4.16
N TRP A 16 -11.13 -11.19 5.10
CA TRP A 16 -12.39 -10.79 5.71
C TRP A 16 -13.39 -10.18 4.71
N MET A 17 -12.91 -9.35 3.78
CA MET A 17 -13.73 -8.74 2.73
C MET A 17 -14.23 -9.76 1.72
N ARG A 18 -13.39 -10.71 1.30
CA ARG A 18 -13.78 -11.79 0.39
C ARG A 18 -14.86 -12.67 1.00
N ALA A 19 -14.69 -13.06 2.27
CA ALA A 19 -15.67 -13.88 2.99
C ALA A 19 -17.05 -13.21 3.15
N ARG A 20 -17.12 -11.88 3.02
CA ARG A 20 -18.35 -11.08 3.11
C ARG A 20 -18.82 -10.48 1.79
N GLU A 21 -18.13 -10.81 0.70
CA GLU A 21 -18.41 -10.32 -0.65
C GLU A 21 -18.44 -8.77 -0.78
N TYR A 22 -17.71 -8.06 0.09
CA TYR A 22 -17.63 -6.61 0.03
C TYR A 22 -16.78 -6.13 -1.14
N ARG A 23 -17.22 -5.04 -1.78
CA ARG A 23 -16.57 -4.45 -2.96
C ARG A 23 -15.89 -3.11 -2.69
N SER A 24 -16.11 -2.52 -1.52
CA SER A 24 -15.51 -1.25 -1.13
C SER A 24 -15.01 -1.25 0.31
N LEU A 25 -13.91 -0.57 0.57
CA LEU A 25 -13.33 -0.39 1.89
C LEU A 25 -13.06 1.09 2.14
N ARG A 26 -13.68 1.66 3.18
CA ARG A 26 -13.29 2.98 3.68
C ARG A 26 -12.06 2.82 4.57
N LEU A 27 -10.93 3.38 4.14
CA LEU A 27 -9.67 3.29 4.84
C LEU A 27 -9.47 4.53 5.71
N VAL A 28 -9.66 4.36 7.03
CA VAL A 28 -9.47 5.41 8.03
C VAL A 28 -8.10 5.23 8.67
N THR A 29 -7.22 6.21 8.51
CA THR A 29 -5.91 6.23 9.16
C THR A 29 -5.37 7.65 9.22
N ALA A 30 -4.31 7.90 9.97
CA ALA A 30 -3.69 9.22 10.01
C ALA A 30 -3.22 9.64 8.61
N ALA A 31 -3.39 10.92 8.26
CA ALA A 31 -3.09 11.46 6.93
C ALA A 31 -1.68 11.13 6.46
N TYR A 32 -0.71 11.16 7.38
CA TYR A 32 0.69 10.86 7.11
C TYR A 32 0.96 9.35 6.86
N HIS A 33 0.08 8.45 7.30
CA HIS A 33 0.12 7.01 6.99
C HIS A 33 -0.65 6.63 5.73
N MET A 34 -1.49 7.53 5.20
CA MET A 34 -2.41 7.23 4.12
C MET A 34 -1.72 6.71 2.84
N PRO A 35 -0.61 7.31 2.35
CA PRO A 35 0.03 6.86 1.12
C PRO A 35 0.51 5.40 1.20
N ARG A 36 1.18 5.05 2.30
CA ARG A 36 1.65 3.68 2.55
C ARG A 36 0.48 2.70 2.69
N SER A 37 -0.56 3.09 3.42
CA SER A 37 -1.73 2.24 3.61
C SER A 37 -2.46 1.97 2.28
N LEU A 38 -2.62 2.99 1.44
CA LEU A 38 -3.21 2.82 0.10
C LEU A 38 -2.36 1.89 -0.78
N LEU A 39 -1.03 1.98 -0.72
CA LEU A 39 -0.14 1.11 -1.48
C LEU A 39 -0.34 -0.37 -1.10
N GLU A 40 -0.25 -0.68 0.19
CA GLU A 40 -0.36 -2.04 0.73
C GLU A 40 -1.75 -2.64 0.44
N PHE A 41 -2.82 -1.88 0.68
CA PHE A 41 -4.18 -2.33 0.42
C PHE A 41 -4.47 -2.47 -1.07
N ARG A 42 -3.97 -1.59 -1.94
CA ARG A 42 -4.12 -1.77 -3.39
C ARG A 42 -3.41 -3.02 -3.88
N HIS A 43 -2.25 -3.34 -3.32
CA HIS A 43 -1.52 -4.55 -3.67
C HIS A 43 -2.27 -5.81 -3.22
N ALA A 44 -2.75 -5.85 -1.99
CA ALA A 44 -3.48 -7.01 -1.46
C ALA A 44 -4.84 -7.23 -2.15
N MET A 45 -5.57 -6.16 -2.47
CA MET A 45 -6.96 -6.25 -2.96
C MET A 45 -7.23 -5.29 -4.14
N PRO A 46 -6.62 -5.52 -5.32
CA PRO A 46 -6.69 -4.59 -6.45
C PRO A 46 -8.09 -4.38 -7.05
N ALA A 47 -9.01 -5.33 -6.83
CA ALA A 47 -10.39 -5.27 -7.31
C ALA A 47 -11.36 -4.57 -6.32
N VAL A 48 -10.91 -4.20 -5.12
CA VAL A 48 -11.72 -3.50 -4.12
C VAL A 48 -11.60 -1.99 -4.31
N THR A 49 -12.74 -1.28 -4.25
CA THR A 49 -12.75 0.18 -4.25
C THR A 49 -12.29 0.71 -2.89
N LEU A 50 -11.08 1.28 -2.84
CA LEU A 50 -10.58 1.93 -1.62
C LEU A 50 -11.04 3.38 -1.54
N VAL A 51 -11.75 3.73 -0.47
CA VAL A 51 -12.21 5.09 -0.18
C VAL A 51 -11.33 5.67 0.94
N PRO A 52 -10.35 6.54 0.63
CA PRO A 52 -9.48 7.11 1.66
C PRO A 52 -10.25 8.05 2.57
N HIS A 53 -9.98 7.98 3.87
CA HIS A 53 -10.52 8.88 4.89
C HIS A 53 -9.39 9.29 5.86
N PRO A 54 -8.55 10.27 5.48
CA PRO A 54 -7.41 10.67 6.29
C PRO A 54 -7.86 11.42 7.55
N VAL A 55 -7.32 11.04 8.70
CA VAL A 55 -7.48 11.75 9.97
C VAL A 55 -6.25 12.64 10.18
N PHE A 56 -6.46 13.90 10.51
CA PHE A 56 -5.39 14.87 10.72
C PHE A 56 -5.18 15.07 12.23
N PRO A 57 -4.13 14.49 12.83
CA PRO A 57 -3.89 14.66 14.26
C PRO A 57 -3.49 16.10 14.58
N GLU A 58 -4.02 16.66 15.65
CA GLU A 58 -3.78 18.06 16.05
C GLU A 58 -2.30 18.37 16.36
N ASN A 59 -1.52 17.34 16.75
CA ASN A 59 -0.10 17.44 17.08
C ASN A 59 0.84 17.32 15.86
N VAL A 60 0.32 17.18 14.64
CA VAL A 60 1.11 17.09 13.41
C VAL A 60 1.01 18.40 12.62
N LYS A 61 2.11 19.17 12.59
CA LYS A 61 2.20 20.47 11.89
C LYS A 61 2.28 20.27 10.36
N GLN A 62 1.17 20.37 9.64
CA GLN A 62 1.08 20.09 8.19
C GLN A 62 1.88 21.06 7.31
N ASP A 63 1.69 22.37 7.47
CA ASP A 63 2.18 23.38 6.51
C ASP A 63 3.70 23.61 6.53
N ARG A 64 4.36 23.22 7.61
CA ARG A 64 5.81 23.37 7.82
C ARG A 64 6.40 22.20 8.60
N TRP A 65 5.94 20.98 8.32
CA TRP A 65 6.38 19.78 9.05
C TRP A 65 7.91 19.65 9.13
N TRP A 66 8.63 20.08 8.09
CA TRP A 66 10.11 20.08 8.01
C TRP A 66 10.78 21.06 8.98
N ALA A 67 10.06 22.09 9.45
CA ALA A 67 10.58 23.08 10.40
C ALA A 67 10.45 22.64 11.86
N TRP A 68 9.76 21.52 12.12
CA TRP A 68 9.55 20.99 13.47
C TRP A 68 10.25 19.64 13.60
N PRO A 69 11.31 19.50 14.43
CA PRO A 69 12.14 18.29 14.46
C PRO A 69 11.35 17.01 14.80
N GLY A 70 10.29 17.11 15.62
CA GLY A 70 9.41 15.98 15.91
C GLY A 70 8.50 15.57 14.75
N THR A 71 7.91 16.51 14.02
CA THR A 71 7.07 16.20 12.85
C THR A 71 7.94 15.80 11.65
N GLY A 72 9.12 16.40 11.51
CA GLY A 72 10.15 16.06 10.52
C GLY A 72 10.59 14.61 10.59
N SER A 73 11.01 14.15 11.77
CA SER A 73 11.46 12.78 11.97
C SER A 73 10.33 11.76 11.77
N LEU A 74 9.11 12.10 12.21
CA LEU A 74 7.91 11.27 11.99
C LEU A 74 7.65 11.07 10.50
N MET A 75 7.60 12.16 9.72
CA MET A 75 7.37 12.10 8.27
C MET A 75 8.49 11.34 7.55
N ALA A 76 9.76 11.58 7.90
CA ALA A 76 10.89 10.85 7.33
C ALA A 76 10.82 9.34 7.60
N SER A 77 10.40 8.95 8.80
CA SER A 77 10.24 7.53 9.16
C SER A 77 9.15 6.85 8.34
N GLU A 78 8.02 7.52 8.10
CA GLU A 78 6.94 6.98 7.27
C GLU A 78 7.30 6.97 5.78
N TYR A 79 8.04 7.97 5.33
CA TYR A 79 8.58 8.00 3.98
C TYR A 79 9.54 6.84 3.72
N ASN A 80 10.43 6.52 4.68
CA ASN A 80 11.31 5.36 4.58
C ASN A 80 10.54 4.03 4.54
N LYS A 81 9.48 3.89 5.36
CA LYS A 81 8.60 2.70 5.30
C LYS A 81 7.89 2.59 3.95
N PHE A 82 7.48 3.73 3.37
CA PHE A 82 6.91 3.77 2.03
C PHE A 82 7.92 3.34 0.96
N LEU A 83 9.15 3.86 0.99
CA LEU A 83 10.20 3.48 0.05
C LEU A 83 10.53 1.99 0.13
N PHE A 84 10.56 1.41 1.34
CA PHE A 84 10.81 -0.02 1.54
C PHE A 84 9.66 -0.90 1.03
N ALA A 85 8.41 -0.49 1.25
CA ALA A 85 7.26 -1.15 0.66
C ALA A 85 7.31 -1.09 -0.87
N TRP A 86 7.61 0.09 -1.43
CA TRP A 86 7.70 0.30 -2.87
C TRP A 86 8.82 -0.52 -3.51
N SER A 87 10.02 -0.57 -2.91
CA SER A 87 11.15 -1.33 -3.44
C SER A 87 10.87 -2.83 -3.47
N ARG A 88 10.17 -3.38 -2.47
CA ARG A 88 9.74 -4.79 -2.46
C ARG A 88 8.88 -5.13 -3.68
N TYR A 89 7.89 -4.28 -3.98
CA TYR A 89 6.98 -4.51 -5.12
C TYR A 89 7.62 -4.21 -6.47
N TRP A 90 8.52 -3.23 -6.54
CA TRP A 90 9.28 -2.95 -7.76
C TRP A 90 10.29 -4.05 -8.07
N ALA A 91 11.02 -4.55 -7.06
CA ALA A 91 11.94 -5.66 -7.20
C ALA A 91 11.23 -6.93 -7.69
N GLY A 92 10.08 -7.28 -7.10
CA GLY A 92 9.27 -8.42 -7.58
C GLY A 92 8.93 -8.34 -9.07
N ARG A 93 8.58 -7.14 -9.58
CA ARG A 93 8.29 -6.93 -11.01
C ARG A 93 9.51 -7.02 -11.94
N ILE A 94 10.72 -6.81 -11.43
CA ILE A 94 11.95 -7.01 -12.21
C ILE A 94 12.35 -8.47 -12.22
N PHE A 95 12.29 -9.15 -11.07
CA PHE A 95 12.64 -10.57 -10.97
C PHE A 95 11.66 -11.47 -11.72
N ASP A 96 10.36 -11.15 -11.73
CA ASP A 96 9.36 -11.85 -12.55
C ASP A 96 9.62 -11.70 -14.06
N LYS A 97 10.26 -10.61 -14.50
CA LYS A 97 10.65 -10.41 -15.91
C LYS A 97 11.95 -11.13 -16.30
N THR A 98 12.74 -11.60 -15.34
CA THR A 98 14.02 -12.30 -15.56
C THR A 98 14.01 -13.77 -15.15
N GLY A 99 12.84 -14.31 -14.75
CA GLY A 99 12.69 -15.74 -14.49
C GLY A 99 12.84 -16.56 -15.78
N PRO A 100 13.40 -17.79 -15.71
CA PRO A 100 13.58 -18.67 -16.87
C PRO A 100 12.21 -19.17 -17.36
N GLY A 101 11.57 -18.37 -18.22
CA GLY A 101 10.25 -18.68 -18.78
C GLY A 101 9.70 -17.65 -19.77
N ALA A 102 10.35 -16.50 -19.96
CA ALA A 102 9.96 -15.50 -20.96
C ALA A 102 10.39 -15.90 -22.39
N GLY A 103 9.79 -16.96 -22.93
CA GLY A 103 9.79 -17.23 -24.36
C GLY A 103 8.73 -16.38 -25.08
N PRO A 104 8.95 -15.96 -26.34
CA PRO A 104 7.94 -15.21 -27.09
C PRO A 104 6.70 -16.08 -27.33
N GLN A 105 5.54 -15.60 -26.88
CA GLN A 105 4.25 -16.24 -27.14
C GLN A 105 3.92 -16.08 -28.63
N SER A 106 3.71 -17.20 -29.33
CA SER A 106 3.26 -17.21 -30.71
C SER A 106 1.86 -16.59 -30.83
N PRO A 107 1.56 -15.83 -31.91
CA PRO A 107 0.25 -15.22 -32.10
C PRO A 107 -0.87 -16.28 -32.23
N PRO A 108 -2.11 -15.96 -31.82
CA PRO A 108 -3.23 -16.88 -31.94
C PRO A 108 -3.55 -17.17 -33.42
N GLU A 109 -3.68 -18.46 -33.73
CA GLU A 109 -4.14 -18.96 -35.01
C GLU A 109 -5.61 -18.54 -35.21
N LYS A 110 -5.89 -17.81 -36.30
CA LYS A 110 -7.26 -17.38 -36.62
C LYS A 110 -8.03 -18.56 -37.19
N SER A 111 -9.16 -18.90 -36.57
CA SER A 111 -10.21 -19.76 -37.11
C SER A 111 -11.01 -19.06 -38.20
#